data_AF-A0A5S3VUD4-F1
#
_entry.id   AF-A0A5S3VUD4-F1
#
_cell.length_a   1.000
_cell.length_b   1.000
_cell.length_c   1.000
_cell.angle_alpha   90.00
_cell.angle_beta   90.00
_cell.angle_gamma   90.00
#
_symmetry.space_group_name_H-M   'P 1'
#
loop_
_entity.id
_entity.type
_entity.pdbx_description
1 polymer ?
#
loop_
_entity_poly.entity_id
_entity_poly.type
_entity_poly.pdbx_seq_one_letter_code
_entity_poly.pdbx_strand_id
1 'polypeptide(L)'
;SASLIGLKQSQTPINDLDAAKRYRTGTIRGYYSETFLKQAGFSEGYELVLVSNYQSLWNLLFKGRIDFVLTNTLTLEKELNALKLDPKAIEHKLLLE
;
A
#
# COMPACT_ATOMS: atom_id res chain seq x y z
N SER A 1 13.45 -4.41 1.30
CA SER A 1 12.24 -5.25 1.48
C SER A 1 11.02 -4.44 1.08
N ALA A 2 9.99 -5.10 0.57
CA ALA A 2 8.70 -4.47 0.27
C ALA A 2 7.67 -4.87 1.35
N SER A 3 6.63 -4.07 1.54
CA SER A 3 5.59 -4.40 2.51
C SER A 3 4.25 -3.81 2.10
N LEU A 4 3.17 -4.53 2.44
CA LEU A 4 1.84 -3.97 2.48
C LEU A 4 1.67 -3.18 3.77
N ILE A 5 1.48 -1.88 3.61
CA ILE A 5 1.26 -0.93 4.69
C ILE A 5 -0.23 -0.62 4.78
N GLY A 6 -0.79 -0.70 5.98
CA GLY A 6 -2.17 -0.30 6.26
C GLY A 6 -2.24 0.69 7.42
N LEU A 7 -3.42 1.27 7.66
CA LEU A 7 -3.66 2.05 8.87
C LEU A 7 -3.84 1.11 10.08
N LYS A 8 -3.24 1.46 11.23
CA LYS A 8 -3.35 0.68 12.47
C LYS A 8 -4.78 0.51 12.95
N GLN A 9 -5.59 1.54 12.80
CA GLN A 9 -7.00 1.54 13.21
C GLN A 9 -7.89 0.65 12.32
N SER A 10 -7.42 0.25 11.15
CA SER A 10 -8.20 -0.55 10.21
C SER A 10 -8.10 -2.04 10.53
N GLN A 11 -9.25 -2.69 10.71
CA GLN A 11 -9.37 -4.14 10.90
C GLN A 11 -9.29 -4.86 9.56
N THR A 12 -8.08 -4.98 9.03
CA THR A 12 -7.80 -5.65 7.75
C THR A 12 -6.84 -6.82 7.95
N PRO A 13 -7.29 -7.91 8.62
CA PRO A 13 -6.43 -9.06 8.87
C PRO A 13 -6.09 -9.75 7.55
N ILE A 14 -4.78 -9.86 7.27
CA ILE A 14 -4.22 -10.58 6.13
C ILE A 14 -3.03 -11.39 6.63
N ASN A 15 -2.91 -12.62 6.13
CA ASN A 15 -1.79 -13.52 6.47
C ASN A 15 -0.88 -13.79 5.27
N ASP A 16 -1.36 -13.49 4.07
CA ASP A 16 -0.68 -13.69 2.80
C ASP A 16 -1.19 -12.67 1.77
N LEU A 17 -0.58 -12.70 0.58
CA LEU A 17 -0.87 -11.78 -0.50
C LEU A 17 -2.23 -12.07 -1.17
N ASP A 18 -2.72 -13.30 -1.14
CA ASP A 18 -4.03 -13.66 -1.70
C ASP A 18 -5.18 -13.09 -0.84
N ALA A 19 -5.04 -13.11 0.48
CA ALA A 19 -5.98 -12.48 1.40
C ALA A 19 -6.10 -10.97 1.16
N ALA A 20 -5.02 -10.32 0.70
CA ALA A 20 -5.01 -8.89 0.38
C ALA A 20 -5.86 -8.53 -0.87
N LYS A 21 -6.17 -9.48 -1.75
CA LYS A 21 -7.06 -9.26 -2.92
C LYS A 21 -8.49 -8.89 -2.55
N ARG A 22 -8.92 -9.19 -1.32
CA ARG A 22 -10.25 -8.78 -0.81
C ARG A 22 -10.35 -7.26 -0.58
N TYR A 23 -9.22 -6.56 -0.65
CA TYR A 23 -9.08 -5.16 -0.31
C TYR A 23 -8.45 -4.38 -1.46
N ARG A 24 -8.51 -3.06 -1.37
CA ARG A 24 -7.95 -2.16 -2.38
C ARG A 24 -6.50 -1.87 -2.04
N THR A 25 -5.59 -2.32 -2.88
CA THR A 25 -4.14 -2.13 -2.73
C THR A 25 -3.64 -1.10 -3.73
N GLY A 26 -2.99 -0.05 -3.23
CA GLY A 26 -2.39 1.00 -4.03
C GLY A 26 -0.89 0.81 -4.26
N THR A 27 -0.41 1.21 -5.44
CA THR A 27 1.02 1.37 -5.73
C THR A 27 1.25 2.47 -6.79
N ILE A 28 2.50 2.85 -7.02
CA ILE A 28 2.90 3.80 -8.06
C ILE A 28 2.99 3.08 -9.42
N ARG A 29 2.39 3.69 -10.45
CA ARG A 29 2.43 3.20 -11.83
C ARG A 29 3.87 3.17 -12.37
N GLY A 30 4.22 2.09 -13.05
CA GLY A 30 5.52 1.85 -13.65
C GLY A 30 6.58 1.38 -12.66
N TYR A 31 6.25 1.24 -11.37
CA TYR A 31 7.18 0.69 -10.38
C TYR A 31 7.09 -0.84 -10.35
N TYR A 32 8.15 -1.50 -9.88
CA TYR A 32 8.19 -2.96 -9.78
C TYR A 32 7.01 -3.53 -8.97
N SER A 33 6.55 -2.80 -7.95
CA SER A 33 5.37 -3.14 -7.15
C SER A 33 4.09 -3.31 -7.98
N GLU A 34 3.91 -2.56 -9.08
CA GLU A 34 2.80 -2.79 -10.02
C GLU A 34 2.92 -4.16 -10.68
N THR A 35 4.08 -4.46 -11.26
CA THR A 35 4.33 -5.74 -11.93
C THR A 35 4.17 -6.91 -10.97
N PHE A 36 4.70 -6.78 -9.75
CA PHE A 36 4.59 -7.78 -8.70
C PHE A 36 3.12 -8.08 -8.33
N LEU A 37 2.31 -7.05 -8.09
CA LEU A 37 0.88 -7.24 -7.78
C LEU A 37 0.12 -7.86 -8.96
N LYS A 38 0.40 -7.43 -10.19
CA LYS A 38 -0.22 -8.01 -11.40
C LYS A 38 0.14 -9.49 -11.56
N GLN A 39 1.40 -9.87 -11.34
CA GLN A 39 1.85 -11.27 -11.36
C GLN A 39 1.23 -12.11 -10.24
N ALA A 40 0.98 -11.49 -9.08
CA ALA A 40 0.24 -12.11 -7.99
C ALA A 40 -1.27 -12.20 -8.26
N GLY A 41 -1.76 -11.69 -9.40
CA GLY A 41 -3.17 -11.79 -9.82
C GLY A 41 -4.06 -10.64 -9.37
N PHE A 42 -3.50 -9.50 -8.96
CA PHE A 42 -4.28 -8.30 -8.71
C PHE A 42 -4.68 -7.64 -10.04
N SER A 43 -5.95 -7.26 -10.13
CA SER A 43 -6.52 -6.60 -11.30
C SER A 43 -6.86 -5.12 -11.03
N GLU A 44 -6.62 -4.27 -12.03
CA GLU A 44 -7.06 -2.86 -11.97
C GLU A 44 -8.60 -2.78 -11.95
N GLY A 45 -9.13 -1.82 -11.18
CA GLY A 45 -10.57 -1.55 -11.09
C GLY A 45 -11.15 -1.76 -9.70
N TYR A 46 -10.66 -2.76 -8.96
CA TYR A 46 -11.00 -2.95 -7.56
C TYR A 46 -9.76 -3.23 -6.71
N GLU A 47 -9.05 -4.32 -6.96
CA GLU A 47 -7.97 -4.81 -6.10
C GLU A 47 -6.70 -3.95 -6.22
N LEU A 48 -6.41 -3.46 -7.43
CA LEU A 48 -5.24 -2.64 -7.73
C LEU A 48 -5.63 -1.21 -8.08
N VAL A 49 -5.04 -0.26 -7.35
CA VAL A 49 -5.13 1.17 -7.61
C VAL A 49 -3.75 1.71 -7.97
N LEU A 50 -3.59 2.20 -9.20
CA LEU A 50 -2.34 2.78 -9.67
C LEU A 50 -2.40 4.30 -9.60
N VAL A 51 -1.41 4.90 -8.93
CA VAL A 51 -1.25 6.36 -8.84
C VAL A 51 0.07 6.81 -9.45
N SER A 52 0.23 8.12 -9.68
CA SER A 52 1.42 8.68 -10.32
C SER A 52 2.56 9.02 -9.35
N ASN A 53 2.30 9.13 -8.04
CA ASN A 53 3.30 9.52 -7.05
C ASN A 53 2.92 9.11 -5.62
N TYR A 54 3.89 9.18 -4.70
CA TYR A 54 3.70 8.82 -3.29
C TYR A 54 2.70 9.74 -2.57
N GLN A 55 2.59 11.02 -2.96
CA GLN A 55 1.64 11.95 -2.34
C GLN A 55 0.19 11.50 -2.54
N SER A 56 -0.18 11.16 -3.77
CA SER A 56 -1.49 10.58 -4.09
C SER A 56 -1.69 9.24 -3.36
N LEU A 57 -0.66 8.40 -3.33
CA LEU A 57 -0.71 7.09 -2.69
C LEU A 57 -1.07 7.17 -1.19
N TRP A 58 -0.30 7.94 -0.43
CA TRP A 58 -0.52 8.13 0.99
C TRP A 58 -1.83 8.86 1.28
N ASN A 59 -2.20 9.85 0.47
CA ASN A 59 -3.48 10.52 0.61
C ASN A 59 -4.68 9.57 0.43
N LEU A 60 -4.61 8.61 -0.50
CA LEU A 60 -5.67 7.62 -0.65
C LEU A 60 -5.77 6.71 0.58
N LEU A 61 -4.63 6.27 1.13
CA LEU A 61 -4.60 5.43 2.32
C LEU A 61 -5.21 6.16 3.53
N PHE A 62 -4.70 7.35 3.86
CA PHE A 62 -5.16 8.12 5.02
C PHE A 62 -6.60 8.62 4.90
N LYS A 63 -7.16 8.70 3.68
CA LYS A 63 -8.58 9.00 3.43
C LYS A 63 -9.47 7.75 3.36
N GLY A 64 -8.93 6.55 3.59
CA GLY A 64 -9.68 5.29 3.51
C GLY A 64 -10.21 4.97 2.11
N ARG A 65 -9.56 5.47 1.06
CA ARG A 65 -9.90 5.18 -0.34
C ARG A 65 -9.21 3.93 -0.87
N ILE A 66 -8.10 3.54 -0.23
CA ILE A 66 -7.46 2.24 -0.36
C ILE A 66 -7.18 1.71 1.05
N ASP A 67 -7.01 0.41 1.15
CA ASP A 67 -6.80 -0.30 2.41
C ASP A 67 -5.32 -0.56 2.65
N PHE A 68 -4.56 -0.79 1.57
CA PHE A 68 -3.13 -1.05 1.63
C PHE A 68 -2.34 -0.22 0.62
N VAL A 69 -1.07 0.03 0.97
CA VAL A 69 -0.04 0.56 0.08
C VAL A 69 1.06 -0.48 -0.03
N LEU A 70 1.37 -0.95 -1.25
CA LEU A 70 2.58 -1.71 -1.49
C LEU A 70 3.71 -0.73 -1.81
N THR A 71 4.71 -0.65 -0.92
CA THR A 71 5.86 0.24 -1.13
C THR A 71 7.14 -0.35 -0.53
N ASN A 72 8.28 0.26 -0.87
CA ASN A 72 9.55 -0.03 -0.24
C ASN A 72 9.60 0.65 1.14
N THR A 73 10.04 -0.08 2.15
CA THR A 73 10.11 0.41 3.54
C THR A 73 11.19 1.48 3.73
N LEU A 74 12.18 1.57 2.83
CA LEU A 74 13.30 2.51 2.93
C LEU A 74 12.91 3.99 2.82
N THR A 75 11.90 4.31 2.00
CA THR A 75 11.49 5.71 1.75
C THR A 75 10.24 6.12 2.52
N LEU A 76 9.58 5.16 3.15
CA LEU A 76 8.28 5.31 3.80
C LEU A 76 8.24 6.43 4.85
N GLU A 77 9.16 6.46 5.82
CA GLU A 77 9.16 7.51 6.85
C GLU A 77 9.42 8.90 6.25
N LYS A 78 10.34 8.98 5.29
CA LYS A 78 10.68 10.25 4.61
C LYS A 78 9.48 10.80 3.85
N GLU A 79 8.75 9.95 3.14
CA GLU A 79 7.55 10.32 2.39
C GLU A 79 6.43 10.81 3.31
N LEU A 80 6.15 10.10 4.41
CA LEU A 80 5.11 10.49 5.37
C LEU A 80 5.44 11.82 6.06
N ASN A 81 6.69 12.00 6.50
CA ASN A 81 7.15 13.23 7.11
C ASN A 81 7.04 14.43 6.14
N ALA A 82 7.37 14.24 4.87
CA ALA A 82 7.22 15.27 3.84
C ALA A 82 5.75 15.70 3.65
N LEU A 83 4.81 14.80 3.89
CA LEU A 83 3.36 15.04 3.81
C LEU A 83 2.73 15.47 5.14
N LYS A 84 3.51 15.58 6.23
CA LYS A 84 3.03 15.83 7.59
C LYS A 84 2.00 14.78 8.06
N LEU A 85 2.14 13.54 7.59
CA LEU A 85 1.34 12.40 8.04
C LEU A 85 2.08 11.67 9.16
N ASP A 86 1.36 11.20 10.18
CA ASP A 86 1.96 10.53 11.34
C ASP A 86 2.41 9.10 10.97
N PRO A 87 3.73 8.79 10.99
CA PRO A 87 4.22 7.44 10.73
C PRO A 87 3.72 6.42 11.75
N LYS A 88 3.32 6.84 12.95
CA LYS A 88 2.78 5.94 13.97
C LYS A 88 1.36 5.48 13.66
N ALA A 89 0.66 6.11 12.73
CA ALA A 89 -0.72 5.77 12.35
C ALA A 89 -0.80 4.57 11.39
N ILE A 90 0.33 4.17 10.79
CA ILE A 90 0.44 3.04 9.87
C ILE A 90 1.15 1.85 10.52
N GLU A 91 0.97 0.67 9.93
CA GLU A 91 1.69 -0.54 10.28
C GLU A 91 1.97 -1.42 9.07
N HIS A 92 2.98 -2.27 9.21
CA HIS A 92 3.26 -3.35 8.27
C HIS A 92 2.23 -4.46 8.48
N LYS A 93 1.31 -4.61 7.52
CA LYS A 93 0.28 -5.65 7.54
C LYS A 93 0.82 -6.97 6.98
N LEU A 94 1.73 -6.91 6.01
CA LEU A 94 2.43 -8.05 5.45
C LEU A 94 3.84 -7.64 4.98
N LEU A 95 4.85 -8.42 5.36
CA LEU A 95 6.22 -8.28 4.83
C LEU A 95 6.37 -9.16 3.60
N LEU A 96 7.01 -8.63 2.56
CA LEU A 96 7.26 -9.33 1.30
C LEU A 96 8.77 -9.35 1.06
N GLU A 97 9.34 -10.55 1.08
CA GLU A 97 10.76 -10.82 0.80
C GLU A 97 11.03 -11.06 -0.69
#